data_AF-A0A961KHC0-F1
#
_entry.id   AF-A0A961KHC0-F1
#
_cell.length_a   1.000
_cell.length_b   1.000
_cell.length_c   1.000
_cell.angle_alpha   90.00
_cell.angle_beta   90.00
_cell.angle_gamma   90.00
#
_symmetry.space_group_name_H-M   'P 1'
#
loop_
_entity.id
_entity.type
_entity.pdbx_description
1 polymer ?
#
loop_
_entity_poly.entity_id
_entity_poly.type
_entity_poly.pdbx_seq_one_letter_code
_entity_poly.pdbx_strand_id
1 'polypeptide(L)'
;MNNLSNLAFLPLVALLAGALAGLVVGRFFGLARLLWLLGAVAAVSLVVVIWLATVGPGEEEGAFLPFALLVGALFPALFGAIMGGLGGRALAARAQDE
;
A
#
# COMPACT_ATOMS: atom_id res chain seq x y z
N MET A 1 14.32 -21.25 -10.14
CA MET A 1 14.32 -19.91 -10.78
C MET A 1 12.96 -19.19 -10.74
N ASN A 2 11.98 -19.63 -9.93
CA ASN A 2 10.62 -19.04 -9.93
C ASN A 2 10.32 -18.06 -8.76
N ASN A 3 11.15 -17.99 -7.72
CA ASN A 3 10.82 -17.20 -6.52
C ASN A 3 11.28 -15.74 -6.58
N LEU A 4 12.45 -15.47 -7.18
CA LEU A 4 13.00 -14.11 -7.32
C LEU A 4 12.24 -13.28 -8.37
N SER A 5 11.76 -13.91 -9.45
CA SER A 5 10.97 -13.23 -10.48
C SER A 5 9.61 -12.77 -9.95
N ASN A 6 9.00 -13.50 -9.02
CA ASN A 6 7.72 -13.09 -8.39
C ASN A 6 7.90 -11.85 -7.48
N LEU A 7 9.04 -11.72 -6.81
CA LEU A 7 9.37 -10.53 -6.01
C LEU A 7 9.55 -9.28 -6.88
N ALA A 8 10.03 -9.44 -8.12
CA ALA A 8 10.21 -8.32 -9.05
C ALA A 8 8.89 -7.67 -9.49
N PHE A 9 7.80 -8.44 -9.55
CA PHE A 9 6.47 -7.93 -9.91
C PHE A 9 5.62 -7.50 -8.71
N LEU A 10 6.04 -7.85 -7.48
CA LEU A 10 5.32 -7.50 -6.26
C LEU A 10 5.00 -6.00 -6.14
N PRO A 11 5.91 -5.06 -6.46
CA PRO A 11 5.60 -3.63 -6.40
C PRO A 11 4.47 -3.21 -7.34
N LEU A 12 4.45 -3.76 -8.55
CA LEU A 12 3.42 -3.47 -9.55
C LEU A 12 2.06 -4.01 -9.10
N VAL A 13 2.02 -5.25 -8.63
CA VAL A 13 0.79 -5.88 -8.14
C VAL A 13 0.24 -5.14 -6.93
N ALA A 14 1.10 -4.80 -5.98
CA ALA A 14 0.71 -4.07 -4.78
C ALA A 14 0.22 -2.66 -5.11
N LEU A 15 0.87 -1.95 -6.04
CA LEU A 15 0.41 -0.65 -6.52
C LEU A 15 -0.96 -0.73 -7.17
N LEU A 16 -1.18 -1.70 -8.06
CA LEU A 16 -2.48 -1.89 -8.71
C LEU A 16 -3.58 -2.27 -7.70
N ALA A 17 -3.27 -3.18 -6.78
CA ALA A 17 -4.21 -3.57 -5.71
C ALA A 17 -4.57 -2.37 -4.82
N GLY A 18 -3.57 -1.56 -4.44
CA GLY A 18 -3.76 -0.31 -3.73
C GLY A 18 -4.65 0.65 -4.51
N ALA A 19 -4.36 0.87 -5.80
CA ALA A 19 -5.14 1.77 -6.66
C ALA A 19 -6.60 1.34 -6.79
N LEU A 20 -6.86 0.05 -6.96
CA LEU A 20 -8.22 -0.48 -7.02
C LEU A 20 -8.94 -0.32 -5.67
N ALA A 21 -8.29 -0.65 -4.55
CA ALA A 21 -8.86 -0.48 -3.21
C ALA A 21 -9.17 0.99 -2.92
N GLY A 22 -8.22 1.89 -3.20
CA GLY A 22 -8.38 3.33 -3.06
C GLY A 22 -9.53 3.85 -3.92
N LEU A 23 -9.62 3.43 -5.19
CA LEU A 23 -10.70 3.83 -6.10
C LEU A 23 -12.07 3.40 -5.59
N VAL A 24 -12.21 2.14 -5.18
CA VAL A 24 -13.48 1.61 -4.66
C VAL A 24 -13.87 2.35 -3.39
N VAL A 25 -12.95 2.50 -2.44
CA VAL A 25 -13.23 3.18 -1.16
C VAL A 25 -13.52 4.67 -1.38
N GLY A 26 -12.72 5.36 -2.19
CA GLY A 26 -12.93 6.76 -2.55
C GLY A 26 -14.26 7.00 -3.26
N ARG A 27 -14.67 6.08 -4.14
CA ARG A 27 -15.92 6.18 -4.90
C ARG A 27 -17.16 5.94 -4.04
N PHE A 28 -17.18 4.86 -3.26
CA PHE A 28 -18.42 4.38 -2.63
C PHE A 28 -18.51 4.60 -1.12
N PHE A 29 -17.37 4.80 -0.44
CA PHE A 29 -17.30 4.75 1.02
C PHE A 29 -16.95 6.12 1.65
N GLY A 30 -16.55 7.10 0.84
CA GLY A 30 -16.30 8.48 1.26
C GLY A 30 -14.91 8.70 1.86
N LEU A 31 -14.60 9.97 2.16
CA LEU A 31 -13.25 10.40 2.57
C LEU A 31 -12.80 9.75 3.89
N ALA A 32 -13.69 9.68 4.89
CA ALA A 32 -13.33 9.13 6.20
C ALA A 32 -12.82 7.68 6.11
N ARG A 33 -13.50 6.82 5.35
CA ARG A 33 -13.10 5.41 5.16
C ARG A 33 -11.84 5.29 4.31
N LEU A 34 -11.62 6.19 3.36
CA LEU A 34 -10.36 6.27 2.61
C LEU A 34 -9.19 6.63 3.53
N LEU A 35 -9.37 7.61 4.43
CA LEU A 35 -8.34 7.97 5.41
C LEU A 35 -8.05 6.83 6.39
N TRP A 36 -9.06 6.07 6.81
CA TRP A 36 -8.86 4.86 7.61
C TRP A 36 -8.08 3.77 6.87
N LEU A 37 -8.36 3.54 5.58
CA LEU A 37 -7.58 2.60 4.76
C LEU A 37 -6.11 3.02 4.70
N LEU A 38 -5.85 4.29 4.39
CA LEU A 38 -4.48 4.82 4.32
C LEU A 38 -3.78 4.76 5.68
N GLY A 39 -4.48 5.12 6.76
CA GLY A 39 -3.99 5.05 8.13
C GLY A 39 -3.64 3.63 8.55
N ALA A 40 -4.46 2.64 8.19
CA ALA A 40 -4.19 1.23 8.49
C ALA A 40 -2.93 0.73 7.77
N VAL A 41 -2.79 1.01 6.47
CA VAL A 41 -1.59 0.61 5.71
C VAL A 41 -0.35 1.33 6.24
N ALA A 42 -0.46 2.61 6.58
CA ALA A 42 0.62 3.39 7.19
C ALA A 42 1.04 2.83 8.56
N ALA A 43 0.07 2.45 9.41
CA ALA A 43 0.35 1.87 10.72
C ALA A 43 1.08 0.53 10.59
N VAL A 44 0.66 -0.35 9.67
CA VAL A 44 1.37 -1.61 9.39
C VAL A 44 2.78 -1.34 8.89
N SER A 45 2.94 -0.37 7.99
CA SER A 45 4.26 0.05 7.49
C SER A 45 5.17 0.54 8.61
N LEU A 46 4.63 1.34 9.53
CA LEU A 46 5.35 1.85 10.69
C LEU A 46 5.81 0.72 11.62
N VAL A 47 4.96 -0.28 11.88
CA VAL A 47 5.34 -1.47 12.68
C VAL A 47 6.52 -2.19 12.04
N VAL A 48 6.50 -2.39 10.72
CA VAL A 48 7.61 -3.03 10.00
C VAL A 48 8.89 -2.18 10.05
N VAL A 49 8.77 -0.86 9.94
CA VAL A 49 9.90 0.07 10.08
C VAL A 49 10.52 0.00 11.48
N ILE A 50 9.69 0.03 12.53
CA ILE A 50 10.15 -0.07 13.92
C ILE A 50 10.88 -1.40 14.12
N TRP A 51 10.32 -2.50 13.63
CA TRP A 51 10.94 -3.81 13.73
C TRP A 51 12.28 -3.86 12.98
N LEU A 52 12.36 -3.34 11.75
CA LEU A 52 13.62 -3.25 11.00
C LEU A 52 14.67 -2.39 11.72
N ALA A 53 14.24 -1.34 12.41
CA ALA A 53 15.15 -0.48 13.18
C ALA A 53 15.76 -1.19 14.42
N THR A 54 15.19 -2.32 14.84
CA THR A 54 15.74 -3.13 15.95
C THR A 54 16.75 -4.19 15.50
N VAL A 55 16.93 -4.39 14.19
CA VAL A 55 17.86 -5.40 13.65
C VAL A 55 19.31 -4.98 13.89
N GLY A 56 20.06 -5.85 14.57
CA GLY A 56 21.47 -5.64 14.88
C GLY A 56 22.44 -6.22 13.83
N PRO A 57 23.74 -5.89 13.95
CA PRO A 57 24.77 -6.51 13.12
C PRO A 57 24.76 -8.04 13.26
N GLY A 58 24.77 -8.76 12.12
CA GLY A 58 24.73 -10.23 12.09
C GLY A 58 23.34 -10.85 11.94
N GLU A 59 22.26 -10.05 11.97
CA GLU A 59 20.86 -10.51 11.80
C GLU A 59 20.24 -10.09 10.44
N GLU A 60 21.08 -9.65 9.50
CA GLU A 60 20.67 -9.02 8.23
C GLU A 60 19.83 -9.94 7.34
N GLU A 61 20.08 -11.26 7.39
CA GLU A 61 19.32 -12.24 6.60
C GLU A 61 17.84 -12.29 7.05
N GLY A 62 17.58 -12.09 8.36
CA GLY A 62 16.23 -12.00 8.91
C GLY A 62 15.50 -10.71 8.50
N ALA A 63 16.24 -9.64 8.23
CA ALA A 63 15.67 -8.35 7.84
C ALA A 63 15.20 -8.30 6.37
N PHE A 64 15.71 -9.19 5.52
CA PHE A 64 15.49 -9.12 4.08
C PHE A 64 14.01 -9.18 3.69
N LEU A 65 13.26 -10.16 4.22
CA LEU A 65 11.84 -10.34 3.88
C LEU A 65 10.98 -9.13 4.32
N PRO A 66 11.02 -8.68 5.58
CA PRO A 66 10.33 -7.47 6.03
C PRO A 66 10.71 -6.21 5.25
N PHE A 67 11.98 -6.03 4.90
CA PHE A 67 12.40 -4.93 4.01
C PHE A 67 11.76 -5.07 2.61
N ALA A 68 11.81 -6.27 2.03
CA ALA A 68 11.20 -6.56 0.73
C ALA A 68 9.66 -6.38 0.75
N LEU A 69 8.99 -6.69 1.86
CA LEU A 69 7.55 -6.41 2.03
C LEU A 69 7.26 -4.91 2.14
N LEU A 70 8.10 -4.17 2.85
CA LEU A 70 7.94 -2.72 3.00
C LEU A 70 8.04 -2.02 1.64
N VAL A 71 9.13 -2.29 0.91
CA VAL A 71 9.44 -1.65 -0.37
C VAL A 71 8.63 -2.25 -1.51
N GLY A 72 8.43 -3.56 -1.49
CA GLY A 72 7.77 -4.30 -2.57
C GLY A 72 6.26 -4.36 -2.45
N ALA A 73 5.67 -4.16 -1.27
CA ALA A 73 4.23 -4.28 -1.09
C ALA A 73 3.60 -3.06 -0.41
N LEU A 74 4.03 -2.71 0.79
CA LEU A 74 3.33 -1.73 1.62
C LEU A 74 3.38 -0.31 1.05
N PHE A 75 4.56 0.18 0.68
CA PHE A 75 4.68 1.51 0.08
C PHE A 75 3.99 1.60 -1.29
N PRO A 76 4.21 0.68 -2.25
CA PRO A 76 3.48 0.70 -3.52
C PRO A 76 1.97 0.66 -3.35
N ALA A 77 1.45 -0.18 -2.43
CA ALA A 77 0.02 -0.23 -2.13
C ALA A 77 -0.50 1.10 -1.56
N LEU A 78 0.27 1.78 -0.69
CA LEU A 78 -0.09 3.07 -0.13
C LEU A 78 -0.13 4.16 -1.22
N PHE A 79 0.87 4.23 -2.10
CA PHE A 79 0.86 5.14 -3.25
C PHE A 79 -0.31 4.88 -4.20
N GLY A 80 -0.54 3.60 -4.52
CA GLY A 80 -1.69 3.18 -5.31
C GLY A 80 -3.00 3.65 -4.68
N ALA A 81 -3.21 3.36 -3.40
CA ALA A 81 -4.43 3.70 -2.67
C ALA A 81 -4.69 5.21 -2.62
N ILE A 82 -3.66 6.04 -2.51
CA ILE A 82 -3.79 7.50 -2.61
C ILE A 82 -4.29 7.89 -4.01
N MET A 83 -3.62 7.44 -5.07
CA MET A 83 -3.97 7.79 -6.45
C MET A 83 -5.38 7.30 -6.82
N GLY A 84 -5.69 6.05 -6.47
CA GLY A 84 -7.01 5.46 -6.63
C GLY A 84 -8.07 6.22 -5.85
N GLY A 85 -7.79 6.56 -4.59
CA GLY A 85 -8.67 7.33 -3.72
C GLY A 85 -9.05 8.68 -4.29
N LEU A 86 -8.06 9.44 -4.80
CA LEU A 86 -8.28 10.71 -5.48
C LEU A 86 -9.18 10.54 -6.71
N GLY A 87 -8.89 9.53 -7.57
CA GLY A 87 -9.71 9.22 -8.74
C GLY A 87 -11.15 8.82 -8.37
N GLY A 88 -11.32 7.95 -7.38
CA GLY A 88 -12.63 7.52 -6.88
C GLY A 88 -13.46 8.68 -6.34
N ARG A 89 -12.83 9.60 -5.60
CA ARG A 89 -13.49 10.82 -5.07
C ARG A 89 -13.93 11.76 -6.18
N ALA A 90 -13.08 11.99 -7.19
CA ALA A 90 -13.42 12.81 -8.34
C ALA A 90 -14.60 12.22 -9.12
N LEU A 91 -14.63 10.90 -9.30
CA LEU A 91 -15.75 10.20 -9.96
C LEU A 91 -17.04 10.22 -9.13
N ALA A 92 -16.94 10.19 -7.79
CA ALA A 92 -18.10 10.30 -6.92
C ALA A 92 -18.71 11.71 -6.97
N ALA A 93 -17.89 12.77 -7.00
CA ALA A 93 -18.36 14.15 -7.10
C ALA A 93 -19.13 14.38 -8.41
N ARG A 94 -18.56 13.95 -9.55
CA ARG A 94 -19.22 14.12 -10.87
C ARG A 94 -20.56 13.39 -10.97
N ALA A 95 -20.70 12.23 -10.34
CA ALA A 95 -21.95 11.46 -10.36
C ALA A 95 -23.06 12.09 -9.50
N GLN A 96 -22.76 13.13 -8.71
CA GLN A 96 -23.74 13.91 -7.95
C GLN A 96 -24.17 15.19 -8.69
N ASP A 97 -23.44 15.57 -9.74
CA ASP A 97 -23.73 16.75 -10.57
C ASP A 97 -24.66 16.41 -11.77
N GLU A 98 -24.91 15.12 -12.04
CA GLU A 98 -25.88 14.59 -13.01
C GLU A 98 -27.24 14.29 -12.36
#